data_AF-A0A117RAX8-F1
#
_entry.id   AF-A0A117RAX8-F1
#
_cell.length_a   1.000
_cell.length_b   1.000
_cell.length_c   1.000
_cell.angle_alpha   90.00
_cell.angle_beta   90.00
_cell.angle_gamma   90.00
#
_symmetry.space_group_name_H-M   'P 1'
#
loop_
_entity.id
_entity.type
_entity.pdbx_description
1 polymer ?
#
loop_
_entity_poly.entity_id
_entity_poly.type
_entity_poly.pdbx_seq_one_letter_code
_entity_poly.pdbx_strand_id
1 'polypeptide(L)'
;MTPNATTAATIAPTATVDLLVGIFQDVLRLPELTAETDFYEAGGDSLTAFQITGRLQELLGADVPVSLVFAYPTPRELAEVVDADHGTA
;
A
#
# COMPACT_ATOMS: atom_id res chain seq x y z
N MET A 1 25.27 -13.16 22.90
CA MET A 1 24.41 -14.35 22.72
C MET A 1 22.96 -13.89 22.82
N THR A 2 22.34 -13.69 21.65
CA THR A 2 20.89 -13.69 21.31
C THR A 2 19.93 -12.64 21.93
N PRO A 3 18.84 -12.28 21.20
CA PRO A 3 18.63 -10.90 20.73
C PRO A 3 17.29 -10.30 21.22
N ASN A 4 17.09 -8.99 21.02
CA ASN A 4 15.74 -8.46 20.84
C ASN A 4 15.74 -7.32 19.82
N ALA A 5 15.41 -7.69 18.58
CA ALA A 5 14.93 -6.75 17.58
C ALA A 5 13.41 -6.68 17.73
N THR A 6 12.86 -5.49 17.96
CA THR A 6 11.53 -5.03 17.54
C THR A 6 11.37 -3.63 18.15
N THR A 7 11.91 -2.62 17.48
CA THR A 7 11.38 -1.26 17.65
C THR A 7 10.49 -1.06 16.45
N ALA A 8 9.19 -0.96 16.69
CA ALA A 8 8.18 -0.63 15.70
C ALA A 8 8.68 0.56 14.89
N ALA A 9 9.10 0.31 13.65
CA ALA A 9 9.33 1.37 12.70
C ALA A 9 7.94 1.92 12.41
N THR A 10 7.56 3.02 13.06
CA THR A 10 6.47 3.87 12.58
C THR A 10 6.83 4.21 11.15
N ILE A 11 6.22 3.48 10.22
CA ILE A 11 6.37 3.73 8.79
C ILE A 11 5.83 5.15 8.66
N ALA A 12 6.68 6.11 8.31
CA ALA A 12 6.18 7.44 8.07
C ALA A 12 5.20 7.34 6.89
N PRO A 13 4.10 8.12 6.86
CA PRO A 13 3.09 8.02 5.80
C PRO A 13 3.72 8.14 4.40
N THR A 14 4.78 8.95 4.27
CA THR A 14 5.56 9.11 3.04
C THR A 14 6.28 7.83 2.59
N ALA A 15 6.74 6.99 3.52
CA ALA A 15 7.38 5.71 3.21
C ALA A 15 6.37 4.65 2.77
N THR A 16 5.17 4.64 3.36
CA THR A 16 4.06 3.76 2.92
C THR A 16 3.59 4.14 1.51
N VAL A 17 3.50 5.44 1.21
CA VAL A 17 3.16 5.95 -0.14
C VAL A 17 4.17 5.46 -1.19
N ASP A 18 5.47 5.62 -0.96
CA ASP A 18 6.51 5.23 -1.92
C ASP A 18 6.48 3.72 -2.21
N LEU A 19 6.26 2.92 -1.16
CA LEU A 19 6.07 1.48 -1.28
C LEU A 19 4.85 1.12 -2.15
N LEU A 20 3.72 1.77 -1.89
CA LEU A 20 2.49 1.57 -2.66
C LEU A 20 2.67 1.99 -4.13
N VAL A 21 3.32 3.11 -4.39
CA VAL A 21 3.66 3.53 -5.76
C VAL A 21 4.48 2.46 -6.45
N GLY A 22 5.54 1.94 -5.83
CA GLY A 22 6.36 0.86 -6.40
C GLY A 22 5.56 -0.42 -6.68
N ILE A 23 4.65 -0.80 -5.77
CA ILE A 23 3.76 -1.97 -5.96
C ILE A 23 2.83 -1.74 -7.15
N PHE A 24 2.18 -0.58 -7.23
CA PHE A 24 1.28 -0.22 -8.33
C PHE A 24 2.04 -0.20 -9.66
N GLN A 25 3.23 0.39 -9.71
CA GLN A 25 4.07 0.40 -10.90
C GLN A 25 4.41 -1.01 -11.40
N ASP A 26 4.75 -1.95 -10.50
CA ASP A 26 5.07 -3.33 -10.88
C ASP A 26 3.82 -4.12 -11.30
N VAL A 27 2.71 -3.97 -10.58
CA VAL A 27 1.45 -4.70 -10.84
C VAL A 27 0.76 -4.20 -12.11
N LEU A 28 0.68 -2.88 -12.31
CA LEU A 28 0.06 -2.24 -13.48
C LEU A 28 1.02 -2.12 -14.67
N ARG A 29 2.31 -2.43 -14.48
CA ARG A 29 3.38 -2.25 -15.48
C ARG A 29 3.50 -0.81 -15.99
N LEU A 30 3.24 0.15 -15.11
CA LEU A 30 3.25 1.59 -15.39
C LEU A 30 4.32 2.29 -14.56
N PRO A 31 5.58 2.38 -15.02
CA PRO A 31 6.67 3.00 -14.26
C PRO A 31 6.53 4.52 -14.07
N GLU A 32 5.67 5.17 -14.86
CA GLU A 32 5.36 6.61 -14.77
C GLU A 32 4.24 6.93 -13.78
N LEU A 33 3.65 5.91 -13.15
CA LEU A 33 2.61 6.06 -12.14
C LEU A 33 3.12 6.83 -10.92
N THR A 34 2.31 7.75 -10.42
CA THR A 34 2.61 8.60 -9.26
C THR A 34 1.68 8.30 -8.09
N ALA A 35 1.96 8.87 -6.92
CA ALA A 35 1.13 8.70 -5.74
C ALA A 35 -0.31 9.23 -5.90
N GLU A 36 -0.53 10.14 -6.85
CA GLU A 36 -1.84 10.75 -7.14
C GLU A 36 -2.54 10.10 -8.34
N THR A 37 -1.92 9.08 -8.94
CA THR A 37 -2.53 8.39 -10.09
C THR A 37 -3.68 7.51 -9.61
N ASP A 38 -4.86 7.76 -10.16
CA ASP A 38 -6.05 6.95 -9.93
C ASP A 38 -5.87 5.52 -10.47
N PHE A 39 -6.15 4.54 -9.62
CA PHE A 39 -6.11 3.11 -9.94
C PHE A 39 -6.91 2.79 -11.20
N TYR A 40 -8.10 3.37 -11.34
CA TYR A 40 -8.96 3.13 -12.51
C TYR A 40 -8.41 3.78 -13.78
N GLU A 41 -7.82 4.99 -13.69
CA GLU A 41 -7.18 5.65 -14.84
C GLU A 41 -5.93 4.89 -15.30
N ALA A 42 -5.22 4.28 -14.36
CA ALA A 42 -4.09 3.41 -14.63
C ALA A 42 -4.48 2.05 -15.24
N GLY A 43 -5.77 1.78 -15.45
CA GLY A 43 -6.27 0.50 -15.99
C GLY A 43 -6.39 -0.61 -14.96
N GLY A 44 -6.48 -0.25 -13.67
CA GLY A 44 -6.68 -1.16 -12.57
C GLY A 44 -8.00 -1.92 -12.63
N ASP A 45 -7.94 -3.20 -12.26
CA ASP A 45 -9.02 -4.17 -12.30
C ASP A 45 -9.05 -5.00 -11.00
N SER A 46 -10.08 -5.84 -10.82
CA SER A 46 -10.24 -6.62 -9.60
C SER A 46 -9.04 -7.52 -9.27
N LEU A 47 -8.34 -8.05 -10.28
CA LEU A 47 -7.17 -8.91 -10.09
C LEU A 47 -5.94 -8.11 -9.65
N THR A 48 -5.68 -6.96 -10.28
CA THR A 48 -4.58 -6.08 -9.87
C THR A 48 -4.82 -5.48 -8.49
N ALA A 49 -6.05 -5.13 -8.13
CA ALA A 49 -6.42 -4.71 -6.78
C ALA A 49 -6.11 -5.80 -5.74
N PHE A 50 -6.47 -7.05 -6.03
CA PHE A 50 -6.20 -8.18 -5.14
C PHE A 50 -4.69 -8.47 -4.98
N GLN A 51 -3.92 -8.32 -6.07
CA GLN A 51 -2.45 -8.44 -6.04
C GLN A 51 -1.79 -7.35 -5.21
N ILE A 52 -2.26 -6.10 -5.34
CA ILE A 52 -1.81 -4.96 -4.54
C ILE A 52 -2.05 -5.25 -3.06
N THR A 53 -3.28 -5.60 -2.67
CA THR A 53 -3.60 -5.89 -1.27
C THR A 53 -2.83 -7.08 -0.73
N GLY A 54 -2.66 -8.15 -1.52
CA GLY A 54 -1.90 -9.32 -1.09
C GLY A 54 -0.45 -8.97 -0.75
N ARG A 55 0.24 -8.22 -1.63
CA ARG A 55 1.60 -7.75 -1.36
C ARG A 55 1.67 -6.80 -0.17
N LEU A 56 0.67 -5.94 -0.02
CA LEU A 56 0.61 -5.00 1.09
C LEU A 56 0.45 -5.74 2.42
N GLN A 57 -0.42 -6.75 2.47
CA GLN A 57 -0.58 -7.64 3.62
C GLN A 57 0.71 -8.39 3.96
N GLU A 58 1.46 -8.86 2.97
CA GLU A 58 2.76 -9.54 3.19
C GLU A 58 3.84 -8.59 3.76
N LEU A 59 3.85 -7.33 3.35
CA LEU A 59 4.86 -6.35 3.76
C LEU A 59 4.54 -5.70 5.11
N LEU A 60 3.28 -5.36 5.36
CA LEU A 60 2.83 -4.72 6.60
C LEU A 60 2.45 -5.74 7.68
N GLY A 61 2.14 -6.98 7.30
CA GLY A 61 1.65 -8.01 8.23
C GLY A 61 0.24 -7.72 8.75
N ALA A 62 -0.54 -6.88 8.08
CA ALA A 62 -1.89 -6.49 8.46
C ALA A 62 -2.89 -6.82 7.34
N ASP A 63 -4.14 -7.11 7.70
CA ASP A 63 -5.21 -7.41 6.75
C ASP A 63 -5.68 -6.11 6.07
N VAL A 64 -5.34 -5.96 4.79
CA VAL A 64 -5.80 -4.84 3.96
C VAL A 64 -6.88 -5.34 3.01
N PRO A 65 -8.17 -5.00 3.24
CA PRO A 65 -9.24 -5.44 2.35
C PRO A 65 -9.19 -4.71 1.02
N VAL A 66 -9.50 -5.43 -0.07
CA VAL A 66 -9.57 -4.88 -1.43
C VAL A 66 -10.57 -3.72 -1.56
N SER A 67 -11.59 -3.68 -0.69
CA SER A 67 -12.53 -2.57 -0.59
C SER A 67 -11.84 -1.22 -0.35
N LEU A 68 -10.69 -1.19 0.32
CA LEU A 68 -9.93 0.05 0.53
C LEU A 68 -9.30 0.55 -0.76
N VAL A 69 -8.81 -0.34 -1.64
CA VAL A 69 -8.29 0.05 -2.96
C VAL A 69 -9.38 0.70 -3.81
N PHE A 70 -10.62 0.20 -3.71
CA PHE A 70 -11.74 0.79 -4.44
C PHE A 70 -12.26 2.09 -3.82
N ALA A 71 -12.20 2.23 -2.49
CA ALA A 71 -12.60 3.43 -1.77
C ALA A 71 -11.56 4.56 -1.88
N TYR A 72 -10.28 4.19 -1.93
CA TYR A 72 -9.11 5.06 -2.01
C TYR A 72 -8.27 4.63 -3.22
N PRO A 73 -8.67 5.04 -4.44
CA PRO A 73 -8.07 4.58 -5.67
C PRO A 73 -6.67 5.13 -5.91
N THR A 74 -6.18 6.06 -5.09
CA THR A 74 -4.82 6.59 -5.22
C THR A 74 -3.88 5.95 -4.20
N PRO A 75 -2.59 5.69 -4.56
CA PRO A 75 -1.59 5.23 -3.61
C PRO A 75 -1.44 6.14 -2.39
N ARG A 76 -1.60 7.47 -2.58
CA ARG A 76 -1.52 8.46 -1.49
C ARG A 76 -2.63 8.26 -0.45
N GLU A 77 -3.88 8.18 -0.90
CA GLU A 77 -5.02 8.01 0.00
C GLU A 77 -5.02 6.63 0.67
N LEU A 78 -4.67 5.58 -0.08
CA LEU A 78 -4.57 4.24 0.47
C LEU A 78 -3.50 4.16 1.56
N ALA A 79 -2.36 4.82 1.36
CA ALA A 79 -1.32 4.92 2.38
C ALA A 79 -1.82 5.61 3.64
N GLU A 80 -2.51 6.76 3.52
CA GLU A 80 -3.04 7.50 4.67
C GLU A 80 -3.98 6.63 5.52
N VAL A 81 -4.80 5.79 4.88
CA VAL A 81 -5.75 4.92 5.58
C VAL A 81 -5.06 3.72 6.22
N VAL A 82 -4.11 3.11 5.52
CA VAL A 82 -3.30 2.00 6.06
C VAL A 82 -2.46 2.47 7.25
N ASP A 83 -1.85 3.66 7.15
CA ASP A 83 -1.06 4.27 8.23
C ASP A 83 -1.95 4.64 9.42
N ALA A 84 -3.16 5.15 9.17
CA ALA A 84 -4.13 5.46 10.22
C ALA A 84 -4.61 4.22 10.99
N ASP A 85 -4.79 3.08 10.31
CA ASP A 85 -5.13 1.80 10.94
C ASP A 85 -3.97 1.26 11.80
N HIS A 86 -2.73 1.40 11.31
CA HIS A 86 -1.50 1.04 12.04
C HIS A 86 -1.12 2.00 13.18
N GLY A 87 -1.61 3.25 13.16
CA GLY A 87 -1.32 4.28 14.17
C GLY A 87 -2.12 4.13 15.48
N THR A 88 -3.05 3.17 15.54
CA THR A 88 -3.85 2.88 16.74
C THR A 88 -3.34 1.64 17.49
N ALA A 89 -2.20 1.73 18.16
CA ALA A 89 -1.80 0.80 19.24
C ALA A 89 -0.78 1.43 20.21
#